data_AF-A0A430FM85-F1
#
_entry.id   AF-A0A430FM85-F1
#
_cell.length_a   1.000
_cell.length_b   1.000
_cell.length_c   1.000
_cell.angle_alpha   90.00
_cell.angle_beta   90.00
_cell.angle_gamma   90.00
#
_symmetry.space_group_name_H-M   'P 1'
#
loop_
_entity.id
_entity.type
_entity.pdbx_description
1 polymer ?
#
loop_
_entity_poly.entity_id
_entity_poly.type
_entity_poly.pdbx_seq_one_letter_code
_entity_poly.pdbx_strand_id
1 'polypeptide(L)'
;MVEHDEMGRVISWQAENEWDATEREWMLALDEYEHSLCPYCGMPSNECHDPLMPTHWQATIDVCQTQLMRNVAISQWKQDHPGEDDRAGALTTRLTPRIEP
;
A
#
# COMPACT_ATOMS: atom_id res chain seq x y z
N MET A 1 15.43 -19.48 3.39
CA MET A 1 14.83 -20.22 4.53
C MET A 1 15.72 -20.03 5.75
N VAL A 2 15.16 -19.78 6.94
CA VAL A 2 15.94 -19.45 8.15
C VAL A 2 15.61 -20.44 9.25
N GLU A 3 16.62 -21.15 9.75
CA GLU A 3 16.45 -22.09 10.86
C GLU A 3 16.91 -21.45 12.16
N HIS A 4 16.18 -21.75 13.24
CA HIS A 4 16.45 -21.24 14.57
C HIS A 4 16.68 -22.40 15.54
N ASP A 5 17.54 -22.20 16.55
CA ASP A 5 17.70 -23.13 17.66
C ASP A 5 16.55 -23.01 18.69
N GLU A 6 16.58 -23.86 19.72
CA GLU A 6 15.61 -23.87 20.82
C GLU A 6 15.59 -22.56 21.64
N MET A 7 16.65 -21.75 21.54
CA MET A 7 16.75 -20.44 22.19
C MET A 7 16.33 -19.29 21.26
N GLY A 8 15.83 -19.60 20.05
CA GLY A 8 15.38 -18.63 19.05
C GLY A 8 16.49 -17.90 18.30
N ARG A 9 17.74 -18.39 18.37
CA ARG A 9 18.88 -17.82 17.64
C ARG A 9 18.94 -18.43 16.24
N VAL A 10 19.24 -17.61 15.22
CA VAL A 10 19.45 -18.10 13.85
C VAL A 10 20.71 -18.95 13.79
N ILE A 11 20.57 -20.20 13.34
CA ILE A 11 21.67 -21.17 13.23
C ILE A 11 22.01 -21.54 11.79
N SER A 12 21.08 -21.31 10.85
CA SER A 12 21.35 -21.44 9.43
C SER A 12 20.50 -20.45 8.63
N TRP A 13 21.06 -20.01 7.51
CA TRP A 13 20.39 -19.12 6.58
C TRP A 13 20.71 -19.58 5.17
N GLN A 14 19.66 -19.92 4.43
CA GLN A 14 19.75 -20.12 2.99
C GLN A 14 19.30 -18.84 2.29
N ALA A 15 20.21 -18.25 1.51
CA ALA A 15 19.91 -17.15 0.61
C ALA A 15 18.72 -17.50 -0.28
N GLU A 16 17.86 -16.51 -0.55
CA GLU A 16 16.88 -16.67 -1.61
C GLU A 16 17.61 -16.90 -2.93
N ASN A 17 17.05 -17.75 -3.78
CA ASN A 17 17.65 -18.00 -5.09
C ASN A 17 17.66 -16.69 -5.87
N GLU A 18 18.77 -16.42 -6.58
CA GLU A 18 18.79 -15.34 -7.54
C GLU A 18 17.71 -15.56 -8.58
N TRP A 19 17.10 -14.46 -9.06
CA TRP A 19 16.06 -14.54 -10.06
C TRP A 19 16.54 -15.25 -11.31
N ASP A 20 15.72 -16.18 -11.78
CA ASP A 20 16.00 -16.85 -13.04
C ASP A 20 15.83 -15.88 -14.22
N ALA A 21 16.10 -16.35 -15.44
CA ALA A 21 15.99 -15.51 -16.63
C ALA A 21 14.53 -15.05 -16.86
N THR A 22 13.57 -15.92 -16.60
CA THR A 22 12.13 -15.66 -16.79
C THR A 22 11.64 -14.61 -15.79
N GLU A 23 12.02 -14.76 -14.52
CA GLU A 23 11.65 -13.81 -13.46
C GLU A 23 12.22 -12.42 -13.74
N ARG A 24 13.45 -12.33 -14.24
CA ARG A 24 14.04 -11.06 -14.68
C ARG A 24 13.30 -10.46 -15.88
N GLU A 25 12.97 -11.27 -16.88
CA GLU A 25 12.21 -10.83 -18.04
C GLU A 25 10.83 -10.27 -17.65
N TRP A 26 10.14 -10.90 -16.71
CA TRP A 26 8.87 -10.39 -16.19
C TRP A 26 9.02 -9.04 -15.50
N MET A 27 10.07 -8.86 -14.68
CA MET A 27 10.28 -7.61 -13.97
C MET A 27 10.70 -6.47 -14.90
N LEU A 28 11.46 -6.76 -15.96
CA LEU A 28 11.76 -5.79 -17.02
C LEU A 28 10.51 -5.43 -17.85
N ALA A 29 9.68 -6.41 -18.19
CA ALA A 29 8.43 -6.16 -18.91
C ALA A 29 7.42 -5.36 -18.05
N LEU A 30 7.39 -5.62 -16.73
CA LEU A 30 6.59 -4.85 -15.79
C LEU A 30 7.09 -3.40 -15.72
N ASP A 31 8.40 -3.18 -15.62
CA ASP A 31 9.00 -1.85 -15.63
C ASP A 31 8.66 -1.07 -16.91
N GLU A 32 8.78 -1.71 -18.08
CA GLU A 32 8.40 -1.10 -19.37
C GLU A 32 6.89 -0.75 -19.41
N TYR A 33 6.04 -1.64 -18.91
CA TYR A 33 4.61 -1.39 -18.80
C TYR A 33 4.31 -0.21 -17.87
N GLU A 34 4.90 -0.16 -16.66
CA GLU A 34 4.69 0.93 -15.70
C GLU A 34 5.15 2.28 -16.26
N HIS A 35 6.26 2.31 -17.01
CA HIS A 35 6.72 3.52 -17.71
C HIS A 35 5.75 4.00 -18.79
N SER A 36 4.88 3.13 -19.32
CA SER A 36 3.85 3.53 -20.27
C SER A 36 2.65 4.21 -19.59
N LEU A 37 2.50 4.09 -18.27
CA LEU A 37 1.38 4.63 -17.49
C LEU A 37 1.71 6.00 -16.88
N CYS A 38 0.67 6.81 -16.67
CA CYS A 38 0.77 8.05 -15.94
C CYS A 38 1.06 7.77 -14.45
N PRO A 39 2.12 8.34 -13.85
CA PRO A 39 2.52 8.04 -12.48
C PRO A 39 1.54 8.57 -11.41
N TYR A 40 0.60 9.44 -11.79
CA TYR A 40 -0.40 9.96 -10.87
C TYR A 40 -1.66 9.09 -10.81
N CYS A 41 -2.19 8.67 -11.96
CA CYS A 41 -3.49 7.99 -12.04
C CYS A 41 -3.46 6.57 -12.60
N GLY A 42 -2.32 6.10 -13.13
CA GLY A 42 -2.17 4.75 -13.70
C GLY A 42 -2.80 4.54 -15.07
N MET A 43 -3.34 5.58 -15.72
CA MET A 43 -3.88 5.50 -17.09
C MET A 43 -2.75 5.48 -18.13
N PRO A 44 -2.95 4.92 -19.34
CA PRO A 44 -1.98 5.04 -20.43
C PRO A 44 -1.57 6.50 -20.66
N SER A 45 -0.27 6.78 -20.73
CA SER A 45 0.25 8.16 -20.74
C SER A 45 -0.23 8.98 -21.95
N ASN A 46 -0.37 8.33 -23.10
CA ASN A 46 -0.89 8.95 -24.33
C ASN A 46 -2.35 9.38 -24.19
N GLU A 47 -3.16 8.65 -23.44
CA GLU A 47 -4.55 9.01 -23.14
C GLU A 47 -4.62 10.06 -22.02
N CYS A 48 -3.81 9.90 -20.96
CA CYS A 48 -3.83 10.81 -19.82
C CYS A 48 -3.40 12.25 -20.20
N HIS A 49 -2.47 12.40 -21.14
CA HIS A 49 -1.92 13.70 -21.54
C HIS A 49 -2.52 14.26 -22.84
N ASP A 50 -3.46 13.56 -23.47
CA ASP A 50 -4.15 14.09 -24.65
C ASP A 50 -5.22 15.12 -24.21
N PRO A 51 -5.11 16.40 -24.66
CA PRO A 51 -6.00 17.47 -24.26
C PRO A 51 -7.47 17.27 -24.68
N LEU A 52 -7.75 16.35 -25.62
CA LEU A 52 -9.11 16.05 -26.07
C LEU A 52 -9.76 14.93 -25.26
N MET A 53 -8.99 14.13 -24.51
CA MET A 53 -9.50 12.97 -23.77
C MET A 53 -10.58 13.28 -22.72
N PRO A 54 -10.63 14.45 -22.07
CA PRO A 54 -11.77 14.79 -21.20
C PRO A 54 -13.13 14.74 -21.90
N THR A 55 -13.18 14.90 -23.22
CA THR A 55 -14.42 14.82 -24.01
C THR A 55 -14.89 13.38 -24.27
N HIS A 56 -14.02 12.40 -24.04
CA HIS A 56 -14.28 10.97 -24.25
C HIS A 56 -14.63 10.23 -22.95
N TRP A 57 -14.52 10.88 -21.79
CA TRP A 57 -14.69 10.25 -20.48
C TRP A 57 -15.99 10.65 -19.79
N GLN A 58 -16.58 9.68 -19.09
CA GLN A 58 -17.65 9.91 -18.12
C GLN A 58 -17.15 9.44 -16.75
N ALA A 59 -17.26 10.31 -15.75
CA ALA A 59 -16.90 9.97 -14.37
C ALA A 59 -18.15 9.59 -13.57
N THR A 60 -18.08 8.47 -12.86
CA THR A 60 -19.03 8.10 -11.81
C THR A 60 -18.38 8.27 -10.45
N ILE A 61 -19.14 8.75 -9.48
CA ILE A 61 -18.67 8.86 -8.09
C ILE A 61 -19.09 7.59 -7.36
N ASP A 62 -18.12 6.79 -6.95
CA ASP A 62 -18.32 5.61 -6.11
C ASP A 62 -17.93 5.88 -4.66
N VAL A 63 -18.65 5.26 -3.73
CA VAL A 63 -18.35 5.32 -2.29
C VAL A 63 -17.77 3.99 -1.86
N CYS A 64 -16.54 4.01 -1.34
CA CYS A 64 -15.97 2.86 -0.64
C CYS A 64 -16.77 2.60 0.64
N GLN A 65 -17.63 1.58 0.61
CA GLN A 65 -18.53 1.26 1.73
C GLN A 65 -17.78 0.92 3.01
N THR A 66 -16.60 0.29 2.90
CA THR A 66 -15.72 0.04 4.05
C THR A 66 -15.26 1.33 4.71
N GLN A 67 -14.83 2.32 3.91
CA GLN A 67 -14.39 3.61 4.43
C GLN A 67 -15.56 4.41 5.02
N LEU A 68 -16.74 4.33 4.40
CA LEU A 68 -17.97 4.91 4.95
C LEU A 68 -18.30 4.32 6.33
N MET A 69 -18.37 2.99 6.44
CA MET A 69 -18.69 2.32 7.70
C MET A 69 -17.63 2.59 8.78
N ARG A 70 -16.36 2.68 8.40
CA ARG A 70 -15.27 3.09 9.29
C ARG A 70 -15.48 4.49 9.84
N ASN A 71 -15.82 5.45 8.97
CA ASN A 71 -16.10 6.83 9.38
C ASN A 71 -17.31 6.90 10.34
N VAL A 72 -18.34 6.09 10.10
CA VAL A 72 -19.49 5.97 11.01
C VAL A 72 -19.05 5.45 12.38
N ALA A 73 -18.31 4.34 12.44
CA ALA A 73 -17.84 3.76 13.70
C ALA A 73 -16.93 4.71 14.48
N ILE A 74 -16.02 5.41 13.79
CA ILE A 74 -15.17 6.47 14.39
C ILE A 74 -16.04 7.58 14.99
N SER A 75 -17.05 8.03 14.25
CA SER A 75 -17.91 9.13 14.70
C SER A 75 -18.73 8.74 15.93
N GLN A 76 -19.21 7.51 15.99
CA GLN A 76 -19.89 6.95 17.16
C GLN A 76 -18.94 6.87 18.36
N TRP A 77 -17.75 6.29 18.19
CA TRP A 77 -16.77 6.17 19.27
C TRP A 77 -16.38 7.52 19.87
N LYS A 78 -16.19 8.56 19.04
CA LYS A 78 -15.90 9.94 19.51
C LYS A 78 -17.03 10.54 20.35
N GLN A 79 -18.28 10.20 20.05
CA GLN A 79 -19.42 10.65 20.85
C GLN A 79 -19.42 9.96 22.22
N ASP A 80 -19.08 8.68 22.25
CA ASP A 80 -19.08 7.87 23.47
C ASP A 80 -17.87 8.16 24.40
N HIS A 81 -16.76 8.69 23.87
CA HIS A 81 -15.49 8.89 24.62
C HIS A 81 -14.98 10.35 24.55
N PRO A 82 -15.73 11.33 25.09
CA PRO A 82 -15.34 12.73 25.03
C PRO A 82 -14.08 13.01 25.87
N GLY A 83 -13.05 13.59 25.24
CA GLY A 83 -11.82 14.02 25.92
C GLY A 83 -10.73 12.94 26.05
N GLU A 84 -10.96 11.74 25.52
CA GLU A 84 -9.92 10.73 25.38
C GLU A 84 -9.01 11.03 24.18
N ASP A 85 -7.74 10.62 24.30
CA ASP A 85 -6.69 10.88 23.30
C ASP A 85 -7.08 10.28 21.94
N ASP A 86 -7.17 11.14 20.92
CA ASP A 86 -7.84 10.82 19.65
C ASP A 86 -7.05 9.79 18.82
N ARG A 87 -7.30 8.50 19.07
CA ARG A 87 -6.84 7.40 18.22
C ARG A 87 -7.62 7.29 16.91
N ALA A 88 -8.60 8.17 16.67
CA ALA A 88 -9.50 8.02 15.55
C ALA A 88 -8.78 8.31 14.23
N GLY A 89 -8.48 7.23 13.52
CA GLY A 89 -7.85 7.31 12.23
C GLY A 89 -6.64 6.39 12.08
N ALA A 90 -6.11 5.84 13.18
CA ALA A 90 -4.98 4.93 13.12
C ALA A 90 -5.35 3.63 12.41
N LEU A 91 -4.94 3.51 11.14
CA LEU A 91 -5.07 2.29 10.33
C LEU A 91 -3.91 1.32 10.56
N THR A 92 -2.76 1.83 11.01
CA THR A 92 -1.56 1.07 11.36
C THR A 92 -0.80 1.81 12.47
N THR A 93 -0.05 1.06 13.29
CA THR A 93 0.79 1.62 14.36
C THR A 93 2.23 1.17 14.15
N ARG A 94 3.17 2.11 14.06
CA ARG A 94 4.62 1.81 13.98
C ARG A 94 5.23 1.95 15.37
N LEU A 95 5.93 0.91 15.83
CA LEU A 95 6.70 0.94 17.07
C LEU A 95 8.18 1.21 16.75
N THR A 96 8.78 2.13 17.50
CA THR A 96 10.24 2.34 17.53
C THR A 96 10.74 2.04 18.93
N PRO A 97 11.88 1.34 19.10
CA PRO A 97 12.47 1.11 20.41
C PRO A 97 12.84 2.44 21.07
N ARG A 98 12.61 2.54 22.38
CA ARG A 98 13.13 3.65 23.18
C ARG A 98 14.64 3.46 23.29
N ILE A 99 15.43 4.38 22.73
CA ILE A 99 16.86 4.46 23.06
C ILE A 99 16.94 5.22 24.38
N GLU A 100 17.24 4.52 25.46
CA GLU A 100 17.58 5.16 26.74
C GLU A 100 18.98 5.80 26.61
N PRO A 101 19.21 6.99 27.20
CA PRO A 101 20.54 7.59 27.26
C PRO A 101 21.51 6.81 28.15
#